data_AF-F5Y8Q0-F1
#
_entry.id   AF-F5Y8Q0-F1
#
_cell.length_a   1.000
_cell.length_b   1.000
_cell.length_c   1.000
_cell.angle_alpha   90.00
_cell.angle_beta   90.00
_cell.angle_gamma   90.00
#
_symmetry.space_group_name_H-M   'P 1'
#
loop_
_entity.id
_entity.type
_entity.pdbx_description
1 polymer ?
#
loop_
_entity_poly.entity_id
_entity_poly.type
_entity_poly.pdbx_seq_one_letter_code
_entity_poly.pdbx_strand_id
1 'polypeptide(L)'
;MEFEILRLHLAAPLVFASCEGAEIQPDPFAQIEGGSESLFCFGLEPSESLKFEPDLARLLGDPETEKNTLLPAGLYMFSQMRQRLKREEILEMAAEIQKEALWQRLILEPRLYLRYLHEDGRGVTQVFRPFKEASED
;
A
#
# COMPACT_ATOMS: atom_id res chain seq x y z
N MET A 1 12.21 11.09 7.70
CA MET A 1 12.52 10.17 6.59
C MET A 1 11.93 10.81 5.35
N GLU A 2 12.64 10.85 4.23
CA GLU A 2 12.13 11.43 3.00
C GLU A 2 11.82 10.30 2.03
N PHE A 3 10.60 10.26 1.51
CA PHE A 3 10.17 9.30 0.51
C PHE A 3 9.48 10.05 -0.63
N GLU A 4 9.74 9.61 -1.86
CA GLU A 4 9.20 10.22 -3.06
C GLU A 4 7.78 9.71 -3.30
N ILE A 5 6.84 10.62 -3.57
CA ILE A 5 5.44 10.28 -3.87
C ILE A 5 5.19 10.55 -5.35
N LEU A 6 4.77 9.51 -6.08
CA LEU A 6 4.56 9.52 -7.51
C LEU A 6 3.11 9.14 -7.85
N ARG A 7 2.61 9.62 -8.99
CA ARG A 7 1.42 9.05 -9.62
C ARG A 7 1.85 7.88 -10.51
N LEU A 8 1.34 6.70 -10.23
CA LEU A 8 1.59 5.49 -11.00
C LEU A 8 0.31 5.07 -11.71
N HIS A 9 0.38 4.93 -13.03
CA HIS A 9 -0.66 4.28 -13.82
C HIS A 9 -0.25 2.83 -14.08
N LEU A 10 -0.96 1.90 -13.45
CA LEU A 10 -0.78 0.48 -13.65
C LEU A 10 -1.75 -0.02 -14.73
N ALA A 11 -1.24 -0.21 -15.94
CA ALA A 11 -2.06 -0.55 -17.12
C ALA A 11 -2.65 -1.97 -17.09
N ALA A 12 -2.06 -2.88 -16.30
CA ALA A 12 -2.51 -4.26 -16.14
C ALA A 12 -2.30 -4.71 -14.69
N PRO A 13 -3.18 -5.57 -14.13
CA PRO A 13 -3.04 -5.99 -12.75
C PRO A 13 -1.73 -6.76 -12.52
N LEU A 14 -1.12 -6.60 -11.34
CA LEU A 14 -0.01 -7.46 -10.91
C LEU A 14 -0.60 -8.64 -10.15
N VAL A 15 -0.36 -9.85 -10.66
CA VAL A 15 -0.82 -11.11 -10.09
C VAL A 15 0.34 -11.79 -9.39
N PHE A 16 0.12 -12.17 -8.14
CA PHE A 16 1.07 -12.88 -7.30
C PHE A 16 0.61 -14.32 -7.12
N ALA A 17 1.56 -15.25 -7.01
CA ALA A 17 1.24 -16.63 -6.69
C ALA A 17 0.51 -16.66 -5.34
N SER A 18 -0.62 -17.36 -5.27
CA SER A 18 -1.21 -17.67 -3.96
C SER A 18 -0.25 -18.57 -3.21
N CYS A 19 -0.04 -18.27 -1.93
CA CYS A 19 0.63 -19.19 -1.04
C CYS A 19 -0.33 -20.36 -0.75
N GLU A 20 -0.46 -21.30 -1.69
CA GLU A 20 -1.20 -22.55 -1.46
C GLU A 20 -0.58 -23.26 -0.24
N GLY A 21 -1.33 -23.36 0.86
CA GLY A 21 -0.89 -23.99 2.11
C GLY A 21 -0.49 -23.05 3.26
N ALA A 22 -0.52 -21.72 3.06
CA ALA A 22 -0.38 -20.78 4.18
C ALA A 22 -1.74 -20.56 4.87
N GLU A 23 -2.19 -21.53 5.67
CA GLU A 23 -3.39 -21.38 6.52
C GLU A 23 -3.26 -20.21 7.52
N ILE A 24 -2.04 -19.73 7.73
CA ILE A 24 -1.71 -18.56 8.52
C ILE A 24 -1.17 -17.52 7.55
N GLN A 25 -1.97 -16.47 7.35
CA GLN A 25 -1.48 -15.27 6.69
C GLN A 25 -0.25 -14.78 7.47
N PRO A 26 0.94 -14.68 6.87
CA PRO A 26 2.09 -14.14 7.57
C PRO A 26 1.71 -12.73 8.02
N ASP A 27 2.02 -12.40 9.28
CA ASP A 27 1.87 -11.04 9.78
C ASP A 27 2.44 -10.07 8.71
N PRO A 28 1.64 -9.12 8.20
CA PRO A 28 2.06 -8.24 7.11
C PRO A 28 3.32 -7.42 7.45
N PHE A 29 3.66 -7.34 8.74
CA PHE A 29 4.83 -6.65 9.24
C PHE A 29 5.96 -7.59 9.67
N ALA A 30 5.72 -8.91 9.72
CA ALA A 30 6.76 -9.88 10.02
C ALA A 30 7.81 -9.93 8.90
N GLN A 31 9.06 -10.22 9.30
CA GLN A 31 10.11 -10.54 8.34
C GLN A 31 9.84 -11.92 7.75
N ILE A 32 9.57 -11.94 6.44
CA ILE A 32 9.49 -13.19 5.69
C ILE A 32 10.91 -13.52 5.28
N GLU A 33 11.44 -14.62 5.79
CA GLU A 33 12.75 -15.14 5.38
C GLU A 33 12.63 -15.82 4.01
N GLY A 34 13.56 -15.50 3.11
CA GLY A 34 13.54 -15.96 1.71
C GLY A 34 13.01 -14.88 0.79
N GLY A 35 13.65 -14.70 -0.37
CA GLY A 35 13.42 -13.62 -1.33
C GLY A 35 12.05 -13.62 -2.04
N SER A 36 10.99 -14.10 -1.40
CA SER A 36 9.64 -14.08 -1.94
C SER A 36 9.06 -12.66 -1.94
N GLU A 37 8.36 -12.33 -3.01
CA GLU A 37 7.53 -11.13 -3.05
C GLU A 37 6.22 -11.37 -2.29
N SER A 38 5.66 -10.32 -1.70
CA SER A 38 4.40 -10.40 -0.97
C SER A 38 3.57 -9.14 -1.20
N LEU A 39 2.26 -9.31 -1.28
CA LEU A 39 1.30 -8.22 -1.39
C LEU A 39 0.27 -8.34 -0.27
N PHE A 40 -0.01 -7.22 0.38
CA PHE A 40 -1.04 -7.10 1.40
C PHE A 40 -2.00 -5.97 1.00
N CYS A 41 -3.30 -6.23 1.08
CA CYS A 41 -4.34 -5.23 0.90
C CYS A 41 -4.95 -4.91 2.27
N PHE A 42 -5.13 -3.63 2.58
CA PHE A 42 -5.80 -3.17 3.80
C PHE A 42 -7.01 -2.34 3.41
N GLY A 43 -8.14 -2.61 4.06
CA GLY A 43 -9.24 -1.65 4.12
C GLY A 43 -8.84 -0.52 5.07
N LEU A 44 -9.04 0.73 4.68
CA LEU A 44 -8.85 1.84 5.61
C LEU A 44 -10.14 2.19 6.31
N GLU A 45 -9.98 2.65 7.54
CA GLU A 45 -11.05 3.27 8.29
C GLU A 45 -11.57 4.50 7.53
N PRO A 46 -12.85 4.50 7.09
CA PRO A 46 -13.39 5.58 6.26
C PRO A 46 -13.26 6.96 6.91
N SER A 47 -13.40 7.00 8.24
CA SER A 47 -13.28 8.24 9.02
C SER A 47 -11.87 8.83 9.08
N GLU A 48 -10.83 8.03 8.82
CA GLU A 48 -9.44 8.50 8.77
C GLU A 48 -8.94 8.69 7.33
N SER A 49 -9.44 7.91 6.38
CA SER A 49 -8.94 7.83 5.00
C SER A 49 -9.07 9.11 4.15
N LEU A 50 -9.80 10.12 4.65
CA LEU A 50 -10.04 11.40 3.97
C LEU A 50 -9.52 12.61 4.77
N LYS A 51 -8.83 12.38 5.89
CA LYS A 51 -8.27 13.45 6.71
C LYS A 51 -6.89 13.85 6.22
N PHE A 52 -6.58 15.13 6.27
CA PHE A 52 -5.22 15.59 6.01
C PHE A 52 -4.25 15.09 7.09
N GLU A 53 -4.67 15.09 8.35
CA GLU A 53 -3.90 14.53 9.46
C GLU A 53 -4.70 13.36 10.08
N PRO A 54 -4.55 12.13 9.56
CA PRO A 54 -5.24 10.96 10.11
C PRO A 54 -4.60 10.50 11.42
N ASP A 55 -5.39 9.85 12.28
CA ASP A 55 -4.85 9.08 13.41
C ASP A 55 -4.19 7.80 12.88
N LEU A 56 -2.85 7.75 12.94
CA LEU A 56 -2.05 6.63 12.43
C LEU A 56 -2.42 5.29 13.09
N ALA A 57 -2.84 5.30 14.36
CA ALA A 57 -3.23 4.08 15.06
C ALA A 57 -4.53 3.47 14.50
N ARG A 58 -5.31 4.27 13.75
CA ARG A 58 -6.61 3.92 13.21
C ARG A 58 -6.65 3.92 11.68
N LEU A 59 -5.57 4.37 11.02
CA LEU A 59 -5.52 4.53 9.57
C LEU A 59 -5.71 3.18 8.85
N LEU A 60 -4.91 2.18 9.23
CA LEU A 60 -5.02 0.81 8.71
C LEU A 60 -6.04 0.01 9.51
N GLY A 61 -7.04 -0.55 8.83
CA GLY A 61 -7.85 -1.65 9.36
C GLY A 61 -7.11 -2.99 9.26
N ASP A 62 -7.85 -4.07 9.48
CA ASP A 62 -7.32 -5.42 9.31
C ASP A 62 -6.99 -5.73 7.84
N PRO A 63 -5.93 -6.54 7.57
CA PRO A 63 -5.60 -6.96 6.21
C PRO A 63 -6.74 -7.78 5.58
N GLU A 64 -7.06 -7.49 4.32
CA GLU A 64 -8.06 -8.22 3.53
C GLU A 64 -7.44 -9.54 3.04
N THR A 65 -7.95 -10.68 3.53
CA THR A 65 -7.40 -12.01 3.23
C THR A 65 -7.52 -12.44 1.77
N GLU A 66 -8.63 -12.11 1.12
CA GLU A 66 -8.94 -12.62 -0.23
C GLU A 66 -8.24 -11.85 -1.36
N LYS A 67 -7.65 -10.68 -1.10
CA LYS A 67 -7.09 -9.79 -2.13
C LYS A 67 -5.56 -9.70 -2.17
N ASN A 68 -4.87 -10.53 -1.39
CA ASN A 68 -3.41 -10.49 -1.26
C ASN A 68 -2.63 -11.13 -2.42
N THR A 69 -3.33 -11.54 -3.47
CA THR A 69 -2.72 -12.10 -4.69
C THR A 69 -2.83 -11.16 -5.90
N LEU A 70 -3.46 -9.99 -5.75
CA LEU A 70 -3.78 -9.12 -6.86
C LEU A 70 -3.64 -7.64 -6.49
N LEU A 71 -2.76 -6.92 -7.19
CA LEU A 71 -2.80 -5.46 -7.28
C LEU A 71 -3.57 -5.08 -8.55
N PRO A 72 -4.79 -4.52 -8.46
CA PRO A 72 -5.61 -4.23 -9.63
C PRO A 72 -4.97 -3.21 -10.57
N ALA A 73 -5.29 -3.25 -11.86
CA ALA A 73 -4.98 -2.14 -12.76
C ALA A 73 -5.68 -0.85 -12.27
N GLY A 74 -5.06 0.31 -12.51
CA GLY A 74 -5.62 1.59 -12.09
C GLY A 74 -4.58 2.67 -11.81
N LEU A 75 -5.04 3.75 -11.22
CA LEU A 75 -4.22 4.90 -10.83
C LEU A 75 -3.92 4.84 -9.33
N TYR A 76 -2.66 5.07 -8.98
CA TYR A 76 -2.16 4.98 -7.62
C TYR A 76 -1.28 6.17 -7.27
N MET A 77 -1.46 6.72 -6.08
CA MET A 77 -0.39 7.44 -5.42
C MET A 77 0.55 6.39 -4.84
N PHE A 78 1.81 6.48 -5.19
CA PHE A 78 2.80 5.43 -5.00
C PHE A 78 4.03 6.01 -4.31
N SER A 79 4.57 5.26 -3.35
CA SER A 79 5.88 5.53 -2.80
C SER A 79 6.65 4.24 -2.58
N GLN A 80 7.97 4.32 -2.61
CA GLN A 80 8.84 3.19 -2.38
C GLN A 80 10.05 3.56 -1.52
N MET A 81 10.53 2.58 -0.77
CA MET A 81 11.77 2.66 0.00
C MET A 81 12.60 1.41 -0.23
N ARG A 82 13.89 1.59 -0.55
CA ARG A 82 14.87 0.51 -0.75
C ARG A 82 15.36 -0.09 0.58
N GLN A 83 14.42 -0.34 1.48
CA GLN A 83 14.59 -1.07 2.73
C GLN A 83 13.25 -1.67 3.17
N ARG A 84 13.30 -2.68 4.03
CA ARG A 84 12.11 -3.19 4.72
C ARG A 84 11.73 -2.18 5.81
N LEU A 85 10.51 -1.64 5.73
CA LEU A 85 10.00 -0.71 6.74
C LEU A 85 9.26 -1.45 7.85
N LYS A 86 9.29 -0.88 9.04
CA LYS A 86 8.43 -1.27 10.17
C LYS A 86 7.02 -0.70 9.99
N ARG A 87 6.08 -1.23 10.77
CA ARG A 87 4.67 -0.81 10.75
C ARG A 87 4.52 0.71 10.89
N GLU A 88 5.22 1.32 11.85
CA GLU A 88 5.12 2.75 12.14
C GLU A 88 5.58 3.58 10.94
N GLU A 89 6.69 3.19 10.31
CA GLU A 89 7.25 3.87 9.13
C GLU A 89 6.33 3.73 7.90
N ILE A 90 5.62 2.59 7.78
CA ILE A 90 4.62 2.38 6.72
C ILE A 90 3.40 3.25 6.96
N LEU A 91 2.96 3.40 8.21
CA LEU A 91 1.84 4.28 8.58
C LEU A 91 2.16 5.74 8.30
N GLU A 92 3.37 6.19 8.62
CA GLU A 92 3.85 7.53 8.28
C GLU A 92 3.85 7.73 6.75
N MET A 93 4.38 6.77 5.99
CA MET A 93 4.37 6.83 4.52
C MET A 93 2.95 6.87 3.95
N ALA A 94 2.05 6.04 4.48
CA ALA A 94 0.65 6.01 4.06
C ALA A 94 -0.06 7.36 4.30
N ALA A 95 0.19 7.99 5.45
CA ALA A 95 -0.39 9.28 5.79
C ALA A 95 0.13 10.41 4.90
N GLU A 96 1.43 10.44 4.60
CA GLU A 96 2.00 11.44 3.70
C GLU A 96 1.54 11.25 2.25
N ILE A 97 1.43 10.00 1.77
CA ILE A 97 0.77 9.70 0.47
C ILE A 97 -0.66 10.26 0.45
N GLN A 98 -1.41 10.07 1.54
CA GLN A 98 -2.77 10.58 1.66
C GLN A 98 -2.81 12.11 1.64
N LYS A 99 -1.92 12.79 2.39
CA LYS A 99 -1.78 14.26 2.38
C LYS A 99 -1.53 14.79 0.98
N GLU A 100 -0.57 14.21 0.28
CA GLU A 100 -0.22 14.63 -1.07
C GLU A 100 -1.39 14.44 -2.04
N ALA A 101 -2.10 13.32 -1.94
CA ALA A 101 -3.28 13.08 -2.78
C ALA A 101 -4.40 14.09 -2.51
N LEU A 102 -4.67 14.39 -1.23
CA LEU A 102 -5.68 15.37 -0.83
C LEU A 102 -5.28 16.78 -1.24
N TRP A 103 -3.99 17.13 -1.14
CA TRP A 103 -3.45 18.39 -1.64
C TRP A 103 -3.68 18.55 -3.14
N GLN A 104 -3.48 17.47 -3.90
CA GLN A 104 -3.75 17.40 -5.34
C GLN A 104 -5.24 17.24 -5.70
N ARG A 105 -6.15 17.25 -4.70
CA ARG A 105 -7.60 17.08 -4.85
C ARG A 105 -8.01 15.77 -5.54
N LEU A 106 -7.25 14.71 -5.33
CA LEU A 106 -7.55 13.38 -5.86
C LEU A 106 -8.62 12.69 -5.01
N ILE A 107 -9.46 11.88 -5.66
CA ILE A 107 -10.48 11.07 -4.98
C ILE A 107 -9.83 9.75 -4.58
N LEU A 108 -9.39 9.64 -3.34
CA LEU A 108 -8.79 8.41 -2.81
C LEU A 108 -9.84 7.32 -2.60
N GLU A 109 -9.49 6.08 -2.93
CA GLU A 109 -10.27 4.92 -2.48
C GLU A 109 -9.84 4.52 -1.05
N PRO A 110 -10.73 3.93 -0.23
CA PRO A 110 -10.43 3.54 1.15
C PRO A 110 -9.63 2.22 1.21
N ARG A 111 -8.56 2.10 0.41
CA ARG A 111 -7.73 0.89 0.32
C ARG A 111 -6.25 1.23 0.26
N LEU A 112 -5.42 0.44 0.91
CA LEU A 112 -3.97 0.55 0.81
C LEU A 112 -3.39 -0.79 0.40
N TYR A 113 -2.51 -0.78 -0.59
CA TYR A 113 -1.72 -1.96 -0.92
C TYR A 113 -0.29 -1.75 -0.45
N LEU A 114 0.25 -2.77 0.19
CA LEU A 114 1.61 -2.86 0.68
C LEU A 114 2.28 -4.02 -0.02
N ARG A 115 3.29 -3.74 -0.82
CA ARG A 115 4.10 -4.76 -1.49
C ARG A 115 5.49 -4.77 -0.89
N TYR A 116 5.99 -5.98 -0.68
CA TYR A 116 7.39 -6.21 -0.37
C TYR A 116 8.00 -7.10 -1.42
N LEU A 117 9.23 -6.78 -1.78
CA LEU A 117 10.00 -7.51 -2.79
C LEU A 117 11.49 -7.40 -2.47
N HIS A 118 12.30 -8.17 -3.18
CA HIS A 118 13.75 -8.12 -3.09
C HIS A 118 14.33 -7.66 -4.42
N GLU A 119 15.04 -6.53 -4.41
CA GLU A 119 15.77 -5.98 -5.56
C GLU A 119 17.24 -5.83 -5.18
N ASP A 120 18.14 -6.32 -6.04
CA ASP A 120 19.59 -6.21 -5.84
C ASP A 120 20.09 -6.68 -4.45
N GLY A 121 19.46 -7.73 -3.91
CA GLY A 121 19.78 -8.28 -2.58
C GLY A 121 19.29 -7.42 -1.41
N ARG A 122 18.46 -6.42 -1.65
CA ARG A 122 17.87 -5.54 -0.63
C ARG A 122 16.35 -5.69 -0.63
N GLY A 123 15.76 -5.69 0.57
CA GLY A 123 14.31 -5.59 0.70
C GLY A 123 13.82 -4.22 0.25
N VAL A 124 12.71 -4.19 -0.47
CA VAL A 124 12.03 -2.98 -0.91
C VAL A 124 10.61 -3.00 -0.35
N THR A 125 10.17 -1.87 0.17
CA THR A 125 8.80 -1.63 0.62
C THR A 125 8.13 -0.66 -0.35
N GLN A 126 6.96 -1.02 -0.84
CA GLN A 126 6.18 -0.22 -1.78
C GLN A 126 4.76 -0.04 -1.22
N VAL A 127 4.29 1.20 -1.21
CA VAL A 127 2.93 1.54 -0.75
C VAL A 127 2.16 2.14 -1.91
N PHE A 128 0.95 1.61 -2.15
CA PHE A 128 0.06 2.05 -3.21
C PHE A 128 -1.27 2.49 -2.62
N ARG A 129 -1.68 3.70 -2.99
CA ARG A 129 -2.95 4.30 -2.63
C ARG A 129 -3.78 4.56 -3.89
N PRO A 130 -4.75 3.68 -4.22
CA PRO A 130 -5.61 3.88 -5.37
C PRO A 130 -6.38 5.19 -5.28
N PHE A 131 -6.50 5.86 -6.43
CA PHE A 131 -7.31 7.05 -6.58
C PHE A 131 -8.05 7.04 -7.91
N LYS A 132 -9.07 7.87 -8.00
CA LYS A 132 -9.78 8.19 -9.23
C LYS A 132 -9.47 9.63 -9.61
N GLU A 133 -9.31 9.87 -10.90
CA GLU A 133 -9.39 11.24 -11.41
C GLU A 133 -10.81 11.76 -11.13
N ALA A 134 -10.91 13.01 -10.71
CA ALA A 134 -12.20 13.67 -10.69
C ALA A 134 -12.72 13.66 -12.13
N SER A 135 -13.88 13.03 -12.37
CA SER A 135 -14.55 13.19 -13.65
C SER A 135 -14.82 14.68 -13.84
N GLU A 136 -14.30 15.25 -14.93
CA GLU A 136 -14.74 16.55 -15.42
C GLU A 136 -16.18 16.38 -15.91
N ASP A 137 -17.16 16.52 -15.00
CA ASP A 137 -18.57 16.75 -15.33
C ASP A 137 -18.84 18.26 -15.45
#